data_AF-C4XJ38-F1
#
_entry.id   AF-C4XJ38-F1
#
_cell.length_a   1.000
_cell.length_b   1.000
_cell.length_c   1.000
_cell.angle_alpha   90.00
_cell.angle_beta   90.00
_cell.angle_gamma   90.00
#
_symmetry.space_group_name_H-M   'P 1'
#
loop_
_entity.id
_entity.type
_entity.pdbx_description
1 polymer ?
#
loop_
_entity_poly.entity_id
_entity_poly.type
_entity_poly.pdbx_seq_one_letter_code
_entity_poly.pdbx_strand_id
1 'polypeptide(L)' 'MTKPIFSIHIGQFASMYDLHLAAVVALRKAGLEDHARELRQRGMDVPSWHDMLALIGEYLDVDLESCRRGRG' A
#
# COMPACT_ATOMS: atom_id res chain seq x y z
N MET A 1 -15.44 6.85 -8.36
CA MET A 1 -15.16 6.22 -7.05
C MET A 1 -13.87 6.82 -6.52
N THR A 2 -13.86 7.31 -5.29
CA THR A 2 -12.67 7.85 -4.62
C THR A 2 -11.90 6.68 -4.02
N LYS A 3 -10.59 6.56 -4.27
CA LYS A 3 -9.77 5.50 -3.67
C LYS A 3 -9.49 5.83 -2.20
N PRO A 4 -9.33 4.83 -1.32
CA PRO A 4 -8.90 5.07 0.06
C PRO A 4 -7.46 5.58 0.08
N ILE A 5 -7.18 6.52 0.97
CA ILE A 5 -5.82 7.02 1.19
C ILE A 5 -5.04 5.99 2.01
N PHE A 6 -3.83 5.67 1.56
CA PHE A 6 -2.90 4.78 2.21
C PHE A 6 -1.57 5.50 2.45
N SER A 7 -1.39 6.02 3.65
CA SER A 7 -0.17 6.74 4.05
C SER A 7 0.95 5.75 4.35
N ILE A 8 2.09 5.95 3.70
CA ILE A 8 3.31 5.13 3.86
C ILE A 8 4.42 6.03 4.39
N HIS A 9 5.00 5.68 5.53
CA HIS A 9 6.22 6.32 6.02
C HIS A 9 7.47 5.53 5.60
N ILE A 10 8.53 6.26 5.24
CA ILE A 10 9.82 5.66 4.90
C ILE A 10 10.37 4.89 6.12
N GLY A 11 10.63 3.59 5.93
CA GLY A 11 11.12 2.70 6.99
C GLY A 11 10.05 2.06 7.89
N GLN A 12 8.76 2.31 7.61
CA GLN A 12 7.65 1.71 8.36
C GLN A 12 7.52 0.19 8.15
N PHE A 13 7.86 -0.28 6.95
CA PHE A 13 7.71 -1.68 6.55
C PHE A 13 9.07 -2.36 6.47
N ALA A 14 9.23 -3.45 7.21
CA ALA A 14 10.46 -4.24 7.24
C ALA A 14 10.67 -5.05 5.95
N SER A 15 9.58 -5.36 5.24
CA SER A 15 9.60 -6.13 4.00
C SER A 15 8.52 -5.68 3.02
N MET A 16 8.69 -6.08 1.76
CA MET A 16 7.71 -5.84 0.69
C MET A 16 6.38 -6.52 1.03
N TYR A 17 6.44 -7.69 1.68
CA TYR A 17 5.28 -8.45 2.11
C TYR A 17 4.50 -7.76 3.24
N ASP A 18 5.18 -7.08 4.18
CA ASP A 18 4.51 -6.29 5.22
C ASP A 18 3.75 -5.11 4.62
N LEU A 19 4.36 -4.41 3.66
CA LEU A 19 3.71 -3.35 2.90
C LEU A 19 2.47 -3.87 2.16
N HIS A 20 2.62 -5.00 1.47
CA HIS A 20 1.54 -5.67 0.75
C HIS A 20 0.35 -5.99 1.68
N LEU A 21 0.64 -6.62 2.82
CA LEU A 21 -0.37 -7.02 3.79
C LEU A 21 -1.09 -5.80 4.37
N ALA A 22 -0.36 -4.72 4.67
CA ALA A 22 -0.95 -3.49 5.17
C ALA A 22 -1.90 -2.85 4.16
N ALA A 23 -1.56 -2.85 2.87
CA ALA A 23 -2.43 -2.37 1.79
C ALA A 23 -3.71 -3.23 1.66
N VAL A 24 -3.59 -4.55 1.73
CA VAL A 24 -4.75 -5.48 1.73
C VAL A 24 -5.67 -5.21 2.93
N VAL A 25 -5.10 -4.99 4.12
CA VAL A 25 -5.87 -4.67 5.33
C VAL A 25 -6.56 -3.31 5.21
N ALA A 26 -5.90 -2.31 4.63
CA ALA A 26 -6.50 -0.99 4.39
C ALA A 26 -7.73 -1.08 3.48
N LEU A 27 -7.65 -1.85 2.39
CA LEU A 27 -8.79 -2.09 1.50
C LEU A 27 -9.94 -2.80 2.22
N ARG A 28 -9.66 -3.81 3.06
CA ARG A 28 -10.70 -4.47 3.86
C ARG A 28 -11.38 -3.53 4.84
N LYS A 29 -10.60 -2.65 5.51
CA LYS A 29 -11.15 -1.64 6.42
C LYS A 29 -12.03 -0.61 5.71
N ALA A 30 -11.76 -0.35 4.43
CA ALA A 30 -12.58 0.51 3.58
C ALA A 30 -13.84 -0.19 3.02
N GLY A 31 -14.08 -1.46 3.36
CA GLY A 31 -15.19 -2.26 2.82
C GLY A 31 -14.98 -2.72 1.36
N LEU A 32 -13.77 -2.57 0.82
CA LEU A 32 -13.43 -2.93 -0.56
C LEU A 32 -12.87 -4.36 -0.60
N GLU A 33 -13.69 -5.35 -0.22
CA GLU A 33 -13.25 -6.74 -0.10
C GLU A 33 -12.79 -7.35 -1.42
N ASP A 34 -13.44 -6.99 -2.54
CA ASP A 34 -13.10 -7.48 -3.87
C ASP A 34 -11.70 -6.99 -4.30
N HIS A 35 -11.46 -5.68 -4.17
CA HIS A 35 -10.14 -5.08 -4.40
C HIS A 35 -9.07 -5.66 -3.47
N ALA A 36 -9.39 -5.93 -2.20
CA ALA A 36 -8.46 -6.55 -1.27
C ALA A 36 -8.08 -7.98 -1.68
N ARG A 37 -9.05 -8.74 -2.22
CA ARG A 37 -8.83 -10.09 -2.72
C ARG A 37 -7.98 -10.08 -3.99
N GLU A 38 -8.27 -9.17 -4.91
CA GLU A 38 -7.53 -9.03 -6.16
C GLU A 38 -6.08 -8.58 -5.90
N LEU A 39 -5.88 -7.57 -5.05
CA LEU A 39 -4.56 -7.12 -4.64
C LEU A 39 -3.76 -8.29 -4.04
N ARG A 40 -4.37 -9.06 -3.13
CA ARG A 40 -3.72 -10.22 -2.49
C ARG A 40 -3.28 -11.30 -3.48
N GLN A 41 -4.04 -11.50 -4.56
CA GLN A 41 -3.69 -12.48 -5.59
C GLN A 41 -2.54 -11.95 -6.46
N ARG A 42 -2.67 -10.72 -6.97
CA ARG A 42 -1.66 -10.10 -7.85
C ARG A 42 -0.33 -9.84 -7.14
N GLY A 43 -0.36 -9.54 -5.84
CA GLY A 43 0.82 -9.23 -5.06
C GLY A 43 1.82 -10.38 -4.90
N MET A 44 1.41 -11.64 -5.11
CA MET A 44 2.32 -12.78 -4.96
C MET A 44 3.34 -12.90 -6.11
N ASP A 45 3.02 -12.38 -7.29
CA ASP A 45 3.85 -12.47 -8.50
C ASP A 45 4.73 -11.24 -8.74
N VAL A 46 4.75 -10.29 -7.80
CA VAL A 46 5.44 -9.01 -7.98
C VAL A 46 6.94 -9.15 -7.70
N PRO A 47 7.82 -8.79 -8.67
CA PRO A 47 9.25 -9.06 -8.56
C PRO A 47 10.04 -7.97 -7.81
N SER A 48 9.46 -6.78 -7.60
CA SER A 48 10.19 -5.65 -7.01
C SER A 48 9.33 -4.76 -6.12
N TRP A 49 10.00 -4.00 -5.24
CA TRP A 49 9.36 -3.03 -4.36
C TRP A 49 8.64 -1.92 -5.15
N HIS A 50 9.23 -1.46 -6.25
CA HIS A 50 8.64 -0.44 -7.11
C HIS A 50 7.36 -0.95 -7.78
N ASP A 51 7.38 -2.18 -8.29
CA ASP A 51 6.21 -2.82 -8.87
C ASP A 51 5.10 -3.03 -7.82
N MET A 52 5.47 -3.33 -6.57
CA MET A 52 4.52 -3.47 -5.49
C MET A 52 3.84 -2.14 -5.14
N LEU A 53 4.60 -1.05 -5.07
CA LEU A 53 4.03 0.29 -4.86
C LEU A 53 3.12 0.70 -6.02
N ALA A 54 3.51 0.42 -7.26
CA ALA A 54 2.68 0.69 -8.44
C ALA A 54 1.37 -0.11 -8.37
N LEU A 55 1.44 -1.40 -8.06
CA LEU A 55 0.26 -2.26 -7.88
C LEU A 55 -0.65 -1.75 -6.76
N ILE A 56 -0.09 -1.35 -5.61
CA ILE A 56 -0.87 -0.76 -4.51
C ILE A 56 -1.56 0.54 -4.95
N GLY A 57 -0.88 1.38 -5.74
CA GLY A 57 -1.41 2.61 -6.33
C GLY A 57 -2.61 2.40 -7.27
N GLU A 58 -2.76 1.21 -7.85
CA GLU A 58 -3.96 0.88 -8.64
C GLU A 58 -5.22 0.86 -7.76
N TYR A 59 -5.11 0.49 -6.48
CA TYR A 59 -6.24 0.31 -5.56
C TYR A 59 -6.36 1.40 -4.49
N LEU A 60 -5.25 2.00 -4.10
CA LEU A 60 -5.14 2.97 -3.01
C LEU A 60 -4.47 4.25 -3.51
N ASP A 61 -4.89 5.40 -2.99
CA ASP A 61 -4.13 6.63 -3.16
C ASP A 61 -2.97 6.62 -2.16
N VAL A 62 -1.76 6.37 -2.66
CA VAL A 62 -0.56 6.27 -1.82
C VAL A 62 -0.04 7.67 -1.51
N ASP A 63 -0.13 8.05 -0.24
CA ASP A 63 0.51 9.27 0.26
C ASP A 63 1.86 8.90 0.87
N LEU A 64 2.94 9.22 0.16
CA LEU A 64 4.29 8.92 0.62
C LEU A 64 4.76 10.07 1.52
N GLU A 65 4.56 9.93 2.83
CA GLU A 65 5.10 10.87 3.79
C GLU A 65 6.61 10.67 3.91
N SER A 66 7.36 11.43 3.10
CA SER A 66 8.78 11.64 3.34
C SER A 66 8.91 12.26 4.72
N CYS A 67 9.58 11.57 5.66
CA CYS A 67 9.91 12.08 6.99
C CYS A 67 10.30 13.55 6.90
N ARG A 68 9.36 14.47 7.17
CA ARG A 68 9.63 15.89 7.14
C ARG A 68 10.36 16.15 8.44
N ARG A 69 11.66 15.91 8.40
CA ARG A 69 12.62 16.15 9.47
C ARG A 69 12.35 17.56 9.99
N GLY A 70 11.70 17.65 11.13
CA GLY A 70 11.46 18.92 11.82
C GLY A 70 12.81 19.58 12.04
N ARG A 71 13.10 20.61 11.25
CA ARG A 71 14.07 21.64 11.62
C ARG A 71 13.25 22.74 12.30
N GLY A 72 13.08 22.58 13.61
CA GLY A 72 12.78 23.67 14.54
C GLY A 72 14.04 23.95 15.33
#